data_AF-A0A4R1K215-F1
#
_entry.id   AF-A0A4R1K215-F1
#
_cell.length_a   1.000
_cell.length_b   1.000
_cell.length_c   1.000
_cell.angle_alpha   90.00
_cell.angle_beta   90.00
_cell.angle_gamma   90.00
#
_symmetry.space_group_name_H-M   'P 1'
#
loop_
_entity.id
_entity.type
_entity.pdbx_description
1 polymer ?
#
loop_
_entity_poly.entity_id
_entity_poly.type
_entity_poly.pdbx_seq_one_letter_code
_entity_poly.pdbx_strand_id
1 'polypeptide(L)'
;MKQGSDFQLIYTQPIETSLLQTQVLEPVAFFCELFESAKYQIDIAQFYLNCQPQSQFGQVIDALVRASQRGVTIRILLAKQGLALSTRHTLAQLAGLRSVQIQYIDYQSISGGIMHAKYVIVDGQKATLGSHNFDWRAMCHIHELSLLICHKRIVAQLQTIFDFDWHAQHLQAQNIPILALNYHRISPGNFSRATLLASPNAYNPPTIGDSQLALVQLLDRAQTHIRIMVMKYLPLAQPSLTHRVFYPTIDDALRRAALRGVKVELLVSNWYRGESELQYVKSLAILSNITIKIITIPQPSQSFIAYARVLHSKAMSIDAKLAWIGTSNWEGGYLDFSRNVELVVPFPSLAEQIETIHQQLWHSDYAAPIDLNHRYLSVDPGADSCSI
;
A
#
# COMPACT_ATOMS: atom_id res chain seq x y z
N MET A 1 19.82 10.30 20.55
CA MET A 1 18.74 10.45 19.54
C MET A 1 17.65 9.46 19.88
N LYS A 2 16.42 9.92 20.15
CA LYS A 2 15.28 9.02 20.41
C LYS A 2 14.95 8.29 19.11
N GLN A 3 15.20 6.98 19.04
CA GLN A 3 14.99 6.14 17.85
C GLN A 3 13.54 6.14 17.30
N GLY A 4 12.56 6.71 18.03
CA GLY A 4 11.19 6.89 17.56
C GLY A 4 10.95 8.09 16.62
N SER A 5 11.94 8.96 16.36
CA SER A 5 11.76 10.13 15.48
C SER A 5 11.83 9.83 13.98
N ASP A 6 12.32 8.65 13.59
CA ASP A 6 12.65 8.35 12.19
C ASP A 6 11.46 7.88 11.36
N PHE A 7 10.33 7.59 12.00
CA PHE A 7 9.11 7.08 11.36
C PHE A 7 7.90 7.85 11.89
N GLN A 8 7.13 8.46 10.99
CA GLN A 8 5.91 9.21 11.34
C GLN A 8 4.78 8.80 10.39
N LEU A 9 3.57 8.64 10.92
CA LEU A 9 2.41 8.26 10.12
C LEU A 9 1.84 9.44 9.33
N ILE A 10 1.48 9.16 8.09
CA ILE A 10 0.68 9.99 7.20
C ILE A 10 -0.64 9.26 7.03
N TYR A 11 -1.76 9.92 7.32
CA TYR A 11 -3.07 9.28 7.35
C TYR A 11 -4.09 10.15 6.63
N THR A 12 -4.71 9.60 5.58
CA THR A 12 -5.96 10.15 5.06
C THR A 12 -7.10 9.56 5.83
N GLN A 13 -7.69 10.38 6.69
CA GLN A 13 -9.04 10.15 7.15
C GLN A 13 -10.02 10.62 6.06
N PRO A 14 -10.93 9.77 5.56
CA PRO A 14 -11.95 10.22 4.63
C PRO A 14 -12.79 11.34 5.23
N ILE A 15 -12.93 12.47 4.53
CA ILE A 15 -13.77 13.60 4.97
C ILE A 15 -15.24 13.17 5.17
N GLU A 16 -16.03 13.92 5.94
CA GLU A 16 -17.43 13.55 6.23
C GLU A 16 -17.54 12.13 6.83
N THR A 17 -16.62 11.80 7.75
CA THR A 17 -16.70 10.61 8.60
C THR A 17 -16.57 11.00 10.07
N SER A 18 -17.05 10.13 10.96
CA SER A 18 -16.92 10.25 12.42
C SER A 18 -15.57 9.74 12.94
N LEU A 19 -14.67 9.33 12.05
CA LEU A 19 -13.30 9.00 12.41
C LEU A 19 -12.63 10.27 12.98
N LEU A 20 -11.62 10.10 13.82
CA LEU A 20 -10.90 11.22 14.43
C LEU A 20 -9.47 11.24 13.92
N GLN A 21 -8.97 12.46 13.74
CA GLN A 21 -7.59 12.68 13.38
C GLN A 21 -6.70 12.27 14.56
N THR A 22 -5.91 11.21 14.36
CA THR A 22 -4.87 10.79 15.30
C THR A 22 -3.65 11.73 15.17
N GLN A 23 -2.64 11.64 16.04
CA GLN A 23 -1.40 12.44 15.92
C GLN A 23 -0.59 12.01 14.68
N VAL A 24 -1.01 12.47 13.51
CA VAL A 24 -0.53 12.06 12.19
C VAL A 24 -0.35 13.27 11.28
N LEU A 25 0.44 13.08 10.23
CA LEU A 25 0.67 14.09 9.20
C LEU A 25 -0.51 14.12 8.22
N GLU A 26 -1.06 15.30 7.97
CA GLU A 26 -2.08 15.52 6.94
C GLU A 26 -1.43 15.41 5.54
N PRO A 27 -1.91 14.54 4.64
CA PRO A 27 -1.24 14.19 3.39
C PRO A 27 -0.90 15.38 2.48
N VAL A 28 -1.83 16.30 2.25
CA VAL A 28 -1.65 17.38 1.27
C VAL A 28 -0.57 18.35 1.74
N ALA A 29 -0.72 18.87 2.97
CA ALA A 29 0.27 19.74 3.59
C ALA A 29 1.65 19.07 3.66
N PHE A 30 1.68 17.80 4.07
CA PHE A 30 2.90 17.02 4.16
C PHE A 30 3.63 16.88 2.82
N PHE A 31 2.94 16.44 1.75
CA PHE A 31 3.58 16.27 0.45
C PHE A 31 4.03 17.60 -0.16
N CYS A 32 3.26 18.68 0.03
CA CYS A 32 3.68 20.03 -0.33
C CYS A 32 4.99 20.40 0.37
N GLU A 33 5.06 20.31 1.71
CA GLU A 33 6.28 20.61 2.47
C GLU A 33 7.46 19.73 2.08
N LEU A 34 7.22 18.43 1.86
CA LEU A 34 8.24 17.49 1.44
C LEU A 34 8.88 17.93 0.11
N PHE A 35 8.07 18.28 -0.89
CA PHE A 35 8.55 18.73 -2.19
C PHE A 35 9.13 20.15 -2.17
N GLU A 36 8.63 21.06 -1.33
CA GLU A 36 9.25 22.36 -1.13
C GLU A 36 10.65 22.25 -0.48
N SER A 37 10.84 21.26 0.38
CA SER A 37 12.12 21.04 1.05
C SER A 37 13.21 20.47 0.15
N ALA A 38 12.84 19.83 -0.98
CA ALA A 38 13.75 19.17 -1.89
C ALA A 38 14.81 20.12 -2.51
N LYS A 39 16.06 19.66 -2.56
CA LYS A 39 17.22 20.44 -3.03
C LYS A 39 17.86 19.91 -4.30
N TYR A 40 17.86 18.60 -4.50
CA TYR A 40 18.63 17.95 -5.56
C TYR A 40 17.79 17.00 -6.40
N GLN A 41 17.05 16.09 -5.75
CA GLN A 41 16.35 15.01 -6.44
C GLN A 41 15.06 14.57 -5.74
N ILE A 42 14.04 14.27 -6.54
CA ILE A 42 12.81 13.63 -6.12
C ILE A 42 12.57 12.40 -7.01
N ASP A 43 12.49 11.22 -6.41
CA ASP A 43 12.15 9.98 -7.09
C ASP A 43 10.76 9.51 -6.64
N ILE A 44 9.88 9.22 -7.57
CA ILE A 44 8.47 8.87 -7.30
C ILE A 44 8.17 7.54 -7.98
N ALA A 45 7.79 6.54 -7.20
CA ALA A 45 7.25 5.27 -7.66
C ALA A 45 5.77 5.22 -7.32
N GLN A 46 4.90 5.14 -8.33
CA GLN A 46 3.45 5.17 -8.14
C GLN A 46 2.73 4.19 -9.08
N PHE A 47 1.56 3.69 -8.67
CA PHE A 47 0.75 2.87 -9.57
C PHE A 47 0.17 3.73 -10.69
N TYR A 48 -0.37 4.90 -10.38
CA TYR A 48 -0.88 5.89 -11.32
C TYR A 48 -0.82 7.30 -10.71
N LEU A 49 -1.09 8.32 -11.54
CA LEU A 49 -1.22 9.71 -11.09
C LEU A 49 -2.55 10.30 -11.60
N ASN A 50 -3.52 10.49 -10.70
CA ASN A 50 -4.84 11.01 -11.02
C ASN A 50 -5.11 12.33 -10.27
N CYS A 51 -4.99 13.44 -10.98
CA CYS A 51 -5.31 14.76 -10.48
C CYS A 51 -6.60 15.27 -11.14
N GLN A 52 -7.59 15.64 -10.33
CA GLN A 52 -8.78 16.34 -10.78
C GLN A 52 -8.53 17.87 -10.71
N PRO A 53 -9.03 18.66 -11.68
CA PRO A 53 -8.99 20.11 -11.60
C PRO A 53 -9.53 20.63 -10.25
N GLN A 54 -8.87 21.62 -9.66
CA GLN A 54 -9.25 22.26 -8.39
C GLN A 54 -9.28 21.34 -7.17
N SER A 55 -8.82 20.08 -7.29
CA SER A 55 -8.65 19.20 -6.13
C SER A 55 -7.46 19.61 -5.26
N GLN A 56 -7.47 19.21 -3.99
CA GLN A 56 -6.36 19.48 -3.08
C GLN A 56 -5.04 18.85 -3.56
N PHE A 57 -5.10 17.73 -4.26
CA PHE A 57 -3.92 17.11 -4.87
C PHE A 57 -3.25 17.98 -5.94
N GLY A 58 -3.98 18.92 -6.56
CA GLY A 58 -3.39 19.93 -7.43
C GLY A 58 -2.30 20.76 -6.75
N GLN A 59 -2.44 21.04 -5.45
CA GLN A 59 -1.42 21.78 -4.68
C GLN A 59 -0.11 20.99 -4.57
N VAL A 60 -0.20 19.67 -4.46
CA VAL A 60 0.95 18.75 -4.43
C VAL A 60 1.64 18.71 -5.79
N ILE A 61 0.87 18.70 -6.89
CA ILE A 61 1.41 18.83 -8.24
C ILE A 61 2.10 20.18 -8.43
N ASP A 62 1.51 21.28 -7.95
CA ASP A 62 2.13 22.61 -8.04
C ASP A 62 3.44 22.68 -7.24
N ALA A 63 3.54 21.99 -6.10
CA ALA A 63 4.78 21.86 -5.35
C ALA A 63 5.87 21.10 -6.13
N LEU A 64 5.51 20.05 -6.87
CA LEU A 64 6.43 19.36 -7.79
C LEU A 64 6.88 20.26 -8.95
N VAL A 65 5.95 21.04 -9.53
CA VAL A 65 6.28 22.03 -10.57
C VAL A 65 7.28 23.05 -10.03
N ARG A 66 7.04 23.60 -8.82
CA ARG A 66 7.97 24.54 -8.17
C ARG A 66 9.32 23.90 -7.86
N ALA A 67 9.35 22.63 -7.43
CA ALA A 67 10.61 21.89 -7.26
C ALA A 67 11.40 21.80 -8.57
N SER A 68 10.73 21.46 -9.68
CA SER A 68 11.37 21.44 -11.00
C SER A 68 11.89 22.82 -11.42
N GLN A 69 11.14 23.91 -11.14
CA GLN A 69 11.56 25.29 -11.44
C GLN A 69 12.79 25.71 -10.63
N ARG A 70 12.97 25.16 -9.43
CA ARG A 70 14.20 25.35 -8.63
C ARG A 70 15.39 24.53 -9.14
N GLY A 71 15.21 23.70 -10.18
CA GLY A 71 16.27 22.85 -10.75
C GLY A 71 16.40 21.48 -10.08
N VAL A 72 15.46 21.08 -9.23
CA VAL A 72 15.42 19.72 -8.66
C VAL A 72 15.15 18.72 -9.77
N THR A 73 15.95 17.65 -9.83
CA THR A 73 15.74 16.55 -10.77
C THR A 73 14.59 15.67 -10.28
N ILE A 74 13.62 15.38 -11.14
CA ILE A 74 12.44 14.59 -10.77
C ILE A 74 12.34 13.37 -11.68
N ARG A 75 12.37 12.17 -11.10
CA ARG A 75 12.16 10.90 -11.80
C ARG A 75 10.85 10.29 -11.33
N ILE A 76 9.91 10.07 -12.25
CA ILE A 76 8.60 9.49 -11.95
C ILE A 76 8.51 8.15 -12.68
N LEU A 77 8.42 7.08 -11.92
CA LEU A 77 8.18 5.73 -12.42
C LEU A 77 6.72 5.33 -12.13
N LEU A 78 5.97 5.07 -13.20
CA LEU A 78 4.57 4.67 -13.14
C LEU A 78 4.38 3.23 -13.62
N ALA A 79 3.39 2.54 -13.07
CA ALA A 79 2.98 1.26 -13.63
C ALA A 79 2.33 1.48 -15.01
N LYS A 80 2.70 0.66 -16.00
CA LYS A 80 2.06 0.68 -17.31
C LYS A 80 0.55 0.46 -17.22
N GLN A 81 0.10 -0.44 -16.34
CA GLN A 81 -1.30 -0.75 -16.09
C GLN A 81 -2.07 0.42 -15.47
N GLY A 82 -1.39 1.34 -14.78
CA GLY A 82 -2.01 2.53 -14.19
C GLY A 82 -2.15 3.71 -15.15
N LEU A 83 -1.65 3.61 -16.38
CA LEU A 83 -1.74 4.70 -17.36
C LEU A 83 -3.19 5.08 -17.68
N ALA A 84 -4.09 4.09 -17.78
CA ALA A 84 -5.51 4.31 -18.04
C ALA A 84 -6.22 5.04 -16.89
N LEU A 85 -5.68 4.95 -15.67
CA LEU A 85 -6.19 5.60 -14.47
C LEU A 85 -5.56 6.99 -14.25
N SER A 86 -4.54 7.35 -15.05
CA SER A 86 -3.79 8.59 -14.86
C SER A 86 -4.39 9.76 -15.65
N THR A 87 -4.32 10.97 -15.09
CA THR A 87 -4.75 12.20 -15.78
C THR A 87 -3.75 12.58 -16.85
N ARG A 88 -4.12 12.39 -18.13
CA ARG A 88 -3.25 12.69 -19.29
C ARG A 88 -2.72 14.12 -19.28
N HIS A 89 -3.57 15.09 -18.92
CA HIS A 89 -3.19 16.50 -18.89
C HIS A 89 -2.07 16.77 -17.85
N THR A 90 -2.21 16.23 -16.64
CA THR A 90 -1.20 16.36 -15.58
C THR A 90 0.11 15.67 -15.95
N LEU A 91 0.05 14.48 -16.56
CA LEU A 91 1.25 13.82 -17.07
C LEU A 91 1.95 14.63 -18.16
N ALA A 92 1.20 15.21 -19.09
CA ALA A 92 1.75 16.06 -20.15
C ALA A 92 2.38 17.35 -19.60
N GLN A 93 1.73 17.97 -18.60
CA GLN A 93 2.27 19.14 -17.89
C GLN A 93 3.62 18.80 -17.24
N LEU A 94 3.70 17.72 -16.48
CA LEU A 94 4.92 17.30 -15.79
C LEU A 94 6.01 16.90 -16.79
N ALA A 95 5.69 16.13 -17.83
CA ALA A 95 6.64 15.73 -18.86
C ALA A 95 7.19 16.91 -19.69
N GLY A 96 6.47 18.04 -19.76
CA GLY A 96 6.94 19.27 -20.40
C GLY A 96 7.99 20.05 -19.59
N LEU A 97 8.22 19.68 -18.34
CA LEU A 97 9.21 20.34 -17.48
C LEU A 97 10.60 19.75 -17.71
N ARG A 98 11.60 20.62 -17.94
CA ARG A 98 12.97 20.22 -18.29
C ARG A 98 13.62 19.25 -17.30
N SER A 99 13.34 19.39 -16.01
CA SER A 99 13.97 18.59 -14.96
C SER A 99 13.17 17.33 -14.60
N VAL A 100 12.08 17.03 -15.31
CA VAL A 100 11.20 15.90 -15.03
C VAL A 100 11.36 14.81 -16.10
N GLN A 101 11.51 13.57 -15.65
CA GLN A 101 11.47 12.39 -16.52
C GLN A 101 10.38 11.46 -16.01
N ILE A 102 9.50 11.02 -16.91
CA ILE A 102 8.43 10.06 -16.61
C ILE A 102 8.70 8.78 -17.40
N GLN A 103 8.68 7.65 -16.69
CA GLN A 103 8.87 6.32 -17.24
C GLN A 103 7.72 5.41 -16.84
N TYR A 104 7.47 4.40 -17.67
CA TYR A 104 6.42 3.41 -17.46
C TYR A 104 7.03 2.02 -17.46
N ILE A 105 6.94 1.31 -16.33
CA ILE A 105 7.44 -0.05 -16.18
C ILE A 105 6.30 -1.06 -16.26
N ASP A 106 6.55 -2.18 -16.95
CA ASP A 106 5.57 -3.22 -17.19
C ASP A 106 5.92 -4.50 -16.43
N TYR A 107 5.54 -4.58 -15.16
CA TYR A 107 5.79 -5.78 -14.36
C TYR A 107 5.05 -7.03 -14.86
N GLN A 108 4.07 -6.88 -15.76
CA GLN A 108 3.40 -8.03 -16.37
C GLN A 108 4.36 -8.80 -17.26
N SER A 109 5.26 -8.11 -17.97
CA SER A 109 6.27 -8.78 -18.80
C SER A 109 7.53 -9.18 -18.04
N ILE A 110 7.77 -8.62 -16.84
CA ILE A 110 8.90 -8.98 -15.97
C ILE A 110 8.61 -10.27 -15.18
N SER A 111 7.44 -10.33 -14.56
CA SER A 111 7.10 -11.37 -13.58
C SER A 111 5.64 -11.80 -13.62
N GLY A 112 4.83 -11.26 -14.53
CA GLY A 112 3.40 -11.59 -14.62
C GLY A 112 2.51 -10.83 -13.64
N GLY A 113 3.02 -9.80 -12.96
CA GLY A 113 2.28 -8.98 -12.00
C GLY A 113 2.17 -7.52 -12.43
N ILE A 114 2.03 -6.61 -11.46
CA ILE A 114 1.96 -5.16 -11.70
C ILE A 114 2.96 -4.41 -10.82
N MET A 115 3.29 -3.17 -11.17
CA MET A 115 3.94 -2.29 -10.20
C MET A 115 2.88 -1.71 -9.29
N HIS A 116 2.87 -2.10 -8.02
CA HIS A 116 1.91 -1.61 -7.03
C HIS A 116 2.60 -0.90 -5.85
N ALA A 117 3.91 -0.70 -5.92
CA ALA A 117 4.63 0.14 -4.96
C ALA A 117 4.18 1.60 -5.06
N LYS A 118 4.04 2.26 -3.89
CA LYS A 118 3.82 3.70 -3.77
C LYS A 118 4.82 4.26 -2.77
N TYR A 119 5.82 4.96 -3.27
CA TYR A 119 6.81 5.61 -2.45
C TYR A 119 7.41 6.83 -3.15
N VAL A 120 7.92 7.74 -2.34
CA VAL A 120 8.64 8.94 -2.77
C VAL A 120 9.97 8.95 -2.05
N ILE A 121 11.05 9.37 -2.71
CA ILE A 121 12.36 9.57 -2.10
C ILE A 121 12.79 11.00 -2.42
N VAL A 122 13.21 11.76 -1.41
CA VAL A 122 13.69 13.13 -1.56
C VAL A 122 15.13 13.22 -1.05
N ASP A 123 16.01 13.66 -1.96
CA ASP A 123 17.44 13.92 -1.73
C ASP A 123 18.22 12.74 -1.10
N GLY A 124 17.73 11.51 -1.27
CA GLY A 124 18.28 10.31 -0.61
C GLY A 124 18.23 10.36 0.92
N GLN A 125 17.43 11.25 1.51
CA GLN A 125 17.41 11.53 2.95
C GLN A 125 16.07 11.27 3.61
N LYS A 126 14.97 11.52 2.90
CA LYS A 126 13.61 11.25 3.35
C LYS A 126 12.91 10.38 2.33
N ALA A 127 12.03 9.50 2.80
CA ALA A 127 11.16 8.75 1.93
C ALA A 127 9.74 8.68 2.48
N THR A 128 8.77 8.43 1.60
CA THR A 128 7.41 8.04 1.97
C THR A 128 7.15 6.63 1.49
N LEU A 129 6.37 5.84 2.22
CA LEU A 129 5.99 4.49 1.80
C LEU A 129 4.64 4.09 2.41
N GLY A 130 3.73 3.56 1.59
CA GLY A 130 2.49 2.98 2.08
C GLY A 130 1.40 2.91 1.01
N SER A 131 0.15 3.08 1.41
CA SER A 131 -0.99 2.80 0.54
C SER A 131 -1.40 3.97 -0.37
N HIS A 132 -0.99 5.21 -0.04
CA HIS A 132 -1.36 6.43 -0.78
C HIS A 132 -0.91 6.38 -2.24
N ASN A 133 -1.88 6.24 -3.14
CA ASN A 133 -1.66 6.59 -4.55
C ASN A 133 -1.57 8.11 -4.71
N PHE A 134 -0.96 8.57 -5.80
CA PHE A 134 -1.02 9.96 -6.23
C PHE A 134 -2.37 10.24 -6.90
N ASP A 135 -3.42 10.22 -6.09
CA ASP A 135 -4.82 10.38 -6.48
C ASP A 135 -5.49 11.44 -5.61
N TRP A 136 -6.27 12.33 -6.21
CA TRP A 136 -7.06 13.33 -5.46
C TRP A 136 -8.01 12.72 -4.41
N ARG A 137 -8.56 11.53 -4.68
CA ARG A 137 -9.38 10.74 -3.76
C ARG A 137 -8.54 10.17 -2.62
N ALA A 138 -7.31 9.74 -2.89
CA ALA A 138 -6.39 9.23 -1.87
C ALA A 138 -6.00 10.30 -0.86
N MET A 139 -6.04 11.58 -1.24
CA MET A 139 -5.72 12.69 -0.34
C MET A 139 -6.86 13.04 0.64
N CYS A 140 -8.12 12.75 0.30
CA CYS A 140 -9.26 13.25 1.09
C CYS A 140 -10.42 12.26 1.33
N HIS A 141 -10.57 11.23 0.50
CA HIS A 141 -11.79 10.39 0.46
C HIS A 141 -11.54 8.90 0.67
N ILE A 142 -10.30 8.44 0.64
CA ILE A 142 -9.92 7.04 0.81
C ILE A 142 -9.16 6.88 2.12
N HIS A 143 -9.45 5.82 2.87
CA HIS A 143 -8.74 5.55 4.11
C HIS A 143 -7.34 4.99 3.78
N GLU A 144 -6.34 5.84 3.84
CA GLU A 144 -4.96 5.58 3.41
C GLU A 144 -3.97 5.74 4.56
N LEU A 145 -2.94 4.91 4.61
CA LEU A 145 -1.87 4.98 5.61
C LEU A 145 -0.50 4.83 4.95
N SER A 146 0.40 5.78 5.24
CA SER A 146 1.80 5.74 4.82
C SER A 146 2.72 6.19 5.95
N LEU A 147 4.02 5.98 5.77
CA LEU A 147 5.06 6.48 6.66
C LEU A 147 5.90 7.53 5.97
N LEU A 148 6.23 8.61 6.68
CA LEU A 148 7.47 9.36 6.48
C LEU A 148 8.61 8.57 7.12
N ILE A 149 9.71 8.41 6.40
CA ILE A 149 10.90 7.66 6.79
C ILE A 149 12.12 8.58 6.68
N CYS A 150 12.79 8.84 7.79
CA CYS A 150 14.08 9.55 7.86
C CYS A 150 15.24 8.60 8.19
N HIS A 151 14.96 7.30 8.39
CA HIS A 151 15.96 6.31 8.73
C HIS A 151 16.88 6.02 7.54
N LYS A 152 18.11 6.58 7.56
CA LYS A 152 19.08 6.58 6.44
C LYS A 152 19.21 5.26 5.69
N ARG A 153 19.32 4.14 6.40
CA ARG A 153 19.47 2.81 5.78
C ARG A 153 18.25 2.41 4.95
N ILE A 154 17.05 2.69 5.45
CA ILE A 154 15.79 2.31 4.79
C ILE A 154 15.62 3.18 3.54
N VAL A 155 15.92 4.48 3.65
CA VAL A 155 15.91 5.40 2.50
C VAL A 155 16.90 4.96 1.42
N ALA A 156 18.12 4.57 1.79
CA ALA A 156 19.11 4.05 0.84
C ALA A 156 18.68 2.72 0.19
N GLN A 157 18.02 1.82 0.94
CA GLN A 157 17.48 0.59 0.37
C GLN A 157 16.31 0.86 -0.58
N LEU A 158 15.41 1.79 -0.24
CA LEU A 158 14.35 2.26 -1.16
C LEU A 158 14.95 2.85 -2.44
N GLN A 159 16.01 3.65 -2.32
CA GLN A 159 16.74 4.20 -3.47
C GLN A 159 17.30 3.08 -4.35
N THR A 160 17.83 2.02 -3.75
CA THR A 160 18.34 0.85 -4.49
C THR A 160 17.23 0.12 -5.25
N ILE A 161 16.02 0.00 -4.68
CA ILE A 161 14.85 -0.54 -5.40
C ILE A 161 14.49 0.37 -6.57
N PHE A 162 14.40 1.68 -6.33
CA PHE A 162 14.03 2.65 -7.37
C PHE A 162 15.00 2.62 -8.53
N ASP A 163 16.30 2.66 -8.26
CA ASP A 163 17.33 2.67 -9.31
C ASP A 163 17.34 1.36 -10.11
N PHE A 164 17.08 0.22 -9.44
CA PHE A 164 16.88 -1.05 -10.13
C PHE A 164 15.67 -1.00 -11.07
N ASP A 165 14.50 -0.57 -10.56
CA ASP A 165 13.27 -0.50 -11.35
C ASP A 165 13.38 0.51 -12.51
N TRP A 166 14.03 1.66 -12.27
CA TRP A 166 14.33 2.67 -13.27
C TRP A 166 15.22 2.11 -14.38
N HIS A 167 16.29 1.39 -14.02
CA HIS A 167 17.16 0.74 -14.99
C HIS A 167 16.44 -0.40 -15.73
N ALA A 168 15.65 -1.22 -15.03
CA ALA A 168 14.85 -2.26 -15.64
C ALA A 168 13.88 -1.71 -16.68
N GLN A 169 13.28 -0.54 -16.44
CA GLN A 169 12.45 0.15 -17.41
C GLN A 169 13.24 0.53 -18.68
N HIS A 170 14.47 1.04 -18.56
CA HIS A 170 15.33 1.33 -19.71
C HIS A 170 15.63 0.07 -20.54
N LEU A 171 15.93 -1.06 -19.89
CA LEU A 171 16.14 -2.34 -20.57
C LEU A 171 14.86 -2.79 -21.30
N GLN A 172 13.69 -2.67 -20.65
CA GLN A 172 12.39 -2.97 -21.26
C GLN A 172 12.14 -2.13 -22.51
N ALA A 173 12.43 -0.83 -22.48
CA ALA A 173 12.25 0.06 -23.63
C ALA A 173 13.12 -0.34 -24.82
N GLN A 174 14.23 -1.04 -24.58
CA GLN A 174 15.15 -1.54 -25.60
C GLN A 174 14.90 -3.02 -25.96
N ASN A 175 13.84 -3.64 -25.42
CA ASN A 175 13.56 -5.07 -25.55
C ASN A 175 14.71 -5.97 -25.04
N ILE A 176 15.47 -5.50 -24.06
CA ILE A 176 16.53 -6.28 -23.41
C ILE A 176 15.90 -7.05 -22.23
N PRO A 177 16.14 -8.37 -22.10
CA PRO A 177 15.64 -9.15 -20.98
C PRO A 177 16.15 -8.63 -19.63
N ILE A 178 15.24 -8.52 -18.66
CA ILE A 178 15.59 -8.20 -17.26
C ILE A 178 15.87 -9.51 -16.54
N LEU A 179 17.09 -9.67 -16.04
CA LEU A 179 17.50 -10.89 -15.35
C LEU A 179 17.06 -10.89 -13.89
N ALA A 180 16.65 -12.06 -13.40
CA ALA A 180 16.40 -12.26 -11.97
C ALA A 180 17.71 -12.08 -11.18
N LEU A 181 17.63 -11.31 -10.10
CA LEU A 181 18.71 -11.12 -9.13
C LEU A 181 18.80 -12.28 -8.14
N ASN A 182 17.66 -12.89 -7.78
CA ASN A 182 17.60 -13.93 -6.77
C ASN A 182 16.88 -15.18 -7.28
N TYR A 183 17.53 -16.34 -7.13
CA TYR A 183 16.95 -17.66 -7.41
C TYR A 183 16.50 -18.40 -6.15
N HIS A 184 16.82 -17.86 -4.98
CA HIS A 184 16.36 -18.33 -3.68
C HIS A 184 15.71 -17.18 -2.92
N ARG A 185 14.83 -17.49 -1.96
CA ARG A 185 14.20 -16.46 -1.13
C ARG A 185 15.22 -15.80 -0.22
N ILE A 186 15.30 -14.48 -0.27
CA ILE A 186 16.16 -13.69 0.62
C ILE A 186 15.48 -13.58 1.98
N SER A 187 16.17 -14.04 3.03
CA SER A 187 15.65 -14.01 4.39
C SER A 187 15.54 -12.56 4.89
N PRO A 188 14.41 -12.16 5.49
CA PRO A 188 14.20 -10.81 6.02
C PRO A 188 14.89 -10.58 7.38
N GLY A 189 15.60 -11.58 7.92
CA GLY A 189 16.22 -11.52 9.24
C GLY A 189 15.24 -11.80 10.39
N ASN A 190 15.56 -11.29 11.58
CA ASN A 190 14.82 -11.57 12.81
C ASN A 190 13.87 -10.45 13.26
N PHE A 191 13.71 -9.39 12.44
CA PHE A 191 12.90 -8.21 12.73
C PHE A 191 13.26 -7.48 14.04
N SER A 192 14.49 -7.59 14.54
CA SER A 192 14.95 -6.85 15.72
C SER A 192 15.25 -5.37 15.44
N ARG A 193 15.11 -4.94 14.19
CA ARG A 193 15.34 -3.58 13.68
C ARG A 193 14.36 -3.30 12.54
N ALA A 194 14.19 -2.02 12.20
CA ALA A 194 13.43 -1.64 11.03
C ALA A 194 13.98 -2.37 9.78
N THR A 195 13.10 -2.99 9.01
CA THR A 195 13.44 -3.89 7.90
C THR A 195 12.59 -3.57 6.69
N LEU A 196 13.23 -3.13 5.60
CA LEU A 196 12.58 -2.96 4.31
C LEU A 196 12.47 -4.32 3.61
N LEU A 197 11.32 -4.55 2.99
CA LEU A 197 11.00 -5.75 2.25
C LEU A 197 10.45 -5.37 0.88
N ALA A 198 10.58 -6.27 -0.09
CA ALA A 198 9.96 -6.09 -1.39
C ALA A 198 9.48 -7.42 -1.97
N SER A 199 8.61 -7.32 -2.97
CA SER A 199 8.26 -8.41 -3.87
C SER A 199 8.33 -7.91 -5.31
N PRO A 200 8.46 -8.77 -6.32
CA PRO A 200 8.76 -10.21 -6.23
C PRO A 200 10.23 -10.46 -5.83
N ASN A 201 10.48 -11.50 -5.01
CA ASN A 201 11.83 -11.84 -4.53
C ASN A 201 12.88 -11.90 -5.65
N ALA A 202 12.51 -12.47 -6.81
CA ALA A 202 13.42 -12.65 -7.94
C ALA A 202 14.07 -11.34 -8.41
N TYR A 203 13.41 -10.20 -8.19
CA TYR A 203 13.88 -8.89 -8.66
C TYR A 203 14.17 -7.94 -7.49
N ASN A 204 14.31 -8.43 -6.27
CA ASN A 204 14.75 -7.62 -5.14
C ASN A 204 16.27 -7.44 -5.17
N PRO A 205 16.79 -6.24 -4.86
CA PRO A 205 18.19 -6.09 -4.51
C PRO A 205 18.60 -7.10 -3.40
N PRO A 206 19.81 -7.71 -3.46
CA PRO A 206 20.19 -8.81 -2.55
C PRO A 206 20.13 -8.51 -1.05
N THR A 207 20.13 -7.23 -0.67
CA THR A 207 20.06 -6.77 0.73
C THR A 207 18.63 -6.60 1.24
N ILE A 208 17.62 -6.92 0.44
CA ILE A 208 16.20 -6.65 0.71
C ILE A 208 15.44 -7.98 0.75
N GLY A 209 14.81 -8.25 1.89
CA GLY A 209 14.11 -9.52 2.15
C GLY A 209 12.84 -9.70 1.32
N ASP A 210 12.45 -10.96 1.12
CA ASP A 210 11.18 -11.34 0.48
C ASP A 210 9.97 -10.98 1.36
N SER A 211 9.08 -10.11 0.85
CA SER A 211 7.86 -9.70 1.56
C SER A 211 6.95 -10.88 1.91
N GLN A 212 6.83 -11.89 1.03
CA GLN A 212 5.95 -13.03 1.29
C GLN A 212 6.48 -13.88 2.45
N LEU A 213 7.77 -14.22 2.40
CA LEU A 213 8.44 -14.95 3.47
C LEU A 213 8.34 -14.20 4.79
N ALA A 214 8.58 -12.88 4.75
CA ALA A 214 8.50 -12.05 5.94
C ALA A 214 7.11 -12.00 6.57
N LEU A 215 6.07 -11.82 5.75
CA LEU A 215 4.69 -11.79 6.25
C LEU A 215 4.33 -13.10 6.96
N VAL A 216 4.61 -14.26 6.36
CA VAL A 216 4.36 -15.56 6.99
C VAL A 216 5.13 -15.70 8.31
N GLN A 217 6.43 -15.36 8.30
CA GLN A 217 7.26 -15.46 9.49
C GLN A 217 6.79 -14.54 10.63
N LEU A 218 6.25 -13.37 10.31
CA LEU A 218 5.71 -12.45 11.32
C LEU A 218 4.40 -12.97 11.91
N LEU A 219 3.47 -13.42 11.07
CA LEU A 219 2.23 -14.04 11.51
C LEU A 219 2.50 -15.29 12.37
N ASP A 220 3.52 -16.09 12.04
CA ASP A 220 3.93 -17.26 12.82
C ASP A 220 4.61 -16.91 14.15
N ARG A 221 5.14 -15.69 14.31
CA ARG A 221 5.78 -15.22 15.55
C ARG A 221 4.84 -14.52 16.51
N ALA A 222 3.66 -14.09 16.06
CA ALA A 222 2.68 -13.43 16.90
C ALA A 222 2.30 -14.28 18.13
N GLN A 223 2.17 -13.63 19.28
CA GLN A 223 1.98 -14.29 20.58
C GLN A 223 0.61 -14.03 21.18
N THR A 224 0.10 -12.79 21.09
CA THR A 224 -1.13 -12.35 21.77
C THR A 224 -2.20 -11.94 20.78
N HIS A 225 -1.89 -11.02 19.87
CA HIS A 225 -2.87 -10.50 18.92
C HIS A 225 -2.25 -9.92 17.65
N ILE A 226 -3.04 -9.94 16.59
CA ILE A 226 -2.71 -9.39 15.28
C ILE A 226 -3.90 -8.52 14.86
N ARG A 227 -3.63 -7.26 14.54
CA ARG A 227 -4.64 -6.30 14.05
C ARG A 227 -4.28 -5.89 12.64
N ILE A 228 -5.14 -6.18 11.67
CA ILE A 228 -4.87 -6.01 10.23
C ILE A 228 -5.89 -5.07 9.62
N MET A 229 -5.39 -4.10 8.86
CA MET A 229 -6.15 -3.30 7.91
C MET A 229 -5.61 -3.62 6.51
N VAL A 230 -6.44 -4.20 5.66
CA VAL A 230 -6.10 -4.46 4.26
C VAL A 230 -7.31 -4.18 3.39
N MET A 231 -7.10 -3.62 2.20
CA MET A 231 -8.21 -3.43 1.27
C MET A 231 -8.91 -4.75 0.93
N LYS A 232 -8.12 -5.77 0.59
CA LYS A 232 -8.61 -7.05 0.14
C LYS A 232 -7.76 -8.18 0.68
N TYR A 233 -8.45 -9.17 1.24
CA TYR A 233 -7.90 -10.47 1.62
C TYR A 233 -8.56 -11.52 0.73
N LEU A 234 -7.77 -12.25 -0.05
CA LEU A 234 -8.29 -13.30 -0.92
C LEU A 234 -7.24 -14.40 -1.11
N PRO A 235 -7.44 -15.59 -0.52
CA PRO A 235 -6.52 -16.72 -0.69
C PRO A 235 -6.73 -17.43 -2.04
N LEU A 236 -6.85 -16.65 -3.12
CA LEU A 236 -6.91 -17.10 -4.49
C LEU A 236 -5.88 -16.34 -5.32
N ALA A 237 -5.11 -17.09 -6.10
CA ALA A 237 -4.33 -16.55 -7.20
C ALA A 237 -5.14 -16.67 -8.50
N GLN A 238 -4.99 -15.70 -9.39
CA GLN A 238 -5.63 -15.70 -10.70
C GLN A 238 -4.57 -15.69 -11.81
N PRO A 239 -3.95 -16.83 -12.14
CA PRO A 239 -2.93 -16.90 -13.19
C PRO A 239 -3.46 -16.61 -14.60
N SER A 240 -4.78 -16.74 -14.83
CA SER A 240 -5.42 -16.36 -16.08
C SER A 240 -6.85 -15.87 -15.84
N LEU A 241 -7.47 -15.25 -16.86
CA LEU A 241 -8.86 -14.77 -16.78
C LEU A 241 -9.85 -15.88 -16.40
N THR A 242 -9.56 -17.14 -16.77
CA THR A 242 -10.48 -18.28 -16.62
C THR A 242 -10.07 -19.26 -15.51
N HIS A 243 -8.88 -19.12 -14.92
CA HIS A 243 -8.36 -20.08 -13.96
C HIS A 243 -8.01 -19.39 -12.63
N ARG A 244 -8.56 -19.92 -11.52
CA ARG A 244 -8.24 -19.51 -10.15
C ARG A 244 -7.68 -20.70 -9.39
N VAL A 245 -6.65 -20.45 -8.59
CA VAL A 245 -5.96 -21.47 -7.79
C VAL A 245 -5.98 -21.04 -6.33
N PHE A 246 -6.26 -21.98 -5.42
CA PHE A 246 -6.17 -21.70 -4.00
C PHE A 246 -4.73 -21.34 -3.61
N TYR A 247 -4.58 -20.24 -2.88
CA TYR A 247 -3.31 -19.69 -2.45
C TYR A 247 -3.23 -19.73 -0.92
N PRO A 248 -2.68 -20.81 -0.34
CA PRO A 248 -2.75 -21.07 1.10
C PRO A 248 -1.77 -20.23 1.92
N THR A 249 -0.77 -19.60 1.30
CA THR A 249 0.41 -19.07 2.02
C THR A 249 0.07 -18.16 3.21
N ILE A 250 -0.76 -17.13 2.99
CA ILE A 250 -1.16 -16.19 4.03
C ILE A 250 -2.31 -16.77 4.88
N ASP A 251 -3.23 -17.51 4.25
CA ASP A 251 -4.39 -18.14 4.92
C ASP A 251 -3.93 -19.13 5.99
N ASP A 252 -3.04 -20.06 5.65
CA ASP A 252 -2.48 -21.03 6.57
C ASP A 252 -1.75 -20.35 7.72
N ALA A 253 -1.05 -19.23 7.47
CA ALA A 253 -0.35 -18.49 8.52
C ALA A 253 -1.33 -17.86 9.53
N LEU A 254 -2.42 -17.27 9.04
CA LEU A 254 -3.50 -16.74 9.88
C LEU A 254 -4.20 -17.85 10.68
N ARG A 255 -4.49 -18.99 10.03
CA ARG A 255 -5.06 -20.16 10.70
C ARG A 255 -4.13 -20.72 11.78
N ARG A 256 -2.83 -20.83 11.50
CA ARG A 256 -1.82 -21.25 12.49
C ARG A 256 -1.76 -20.28 13.66
N ALA A 257 -1.80 -18.97 13.44
CA ALA A 257 -1.86 -17.98 14.52
C ALA A 257 -3.09 -18.19 15.41
N ALA A 258 -4.27 -18.33 14.81
CA ALA A 258 -5.51 -18.59 15.54
C ALA A 258 -5.46 -19.90 16.35
N LEU A 259 -4.89 -20.97 15.79
CA LEU A 259 -4.71 -22.26 16.48
C LEU A 259 -3.76 -22.17 17.69
N ARG A 260 -2.79 -21.25 17.65
CA ARG A 260 -1.91 -20.95 18.80
C ARG A 260 -2.58 -20.11 19.89
N GLY A 261 -3.82 -19.68 19.69
CA GLY A 261 -4.53 -18.81 20.63
C GLY A 261 -4.36 -17.30 20.37
N VAL A 262 -3.69 -16.92 19.29
CA VAL A 262 -3.49 -15.51 18.92
C VAL A 262 -4.80 -14.93 18.40
N LYS A 263 -5.24 -13.80 18.96
CA LYS A 263 -6.44 -13.09 18.49
C LYS A 263 -6.16 -12.34 17.20
N VAL A 264 -6.87 -12.63 16.13
CA VAL A 264 -6.74 -11.94 14.83
C VAL A 264 -7.97 -11.08 14.59
N GLU A 265 -7.76 -9.77 14.47
CA GLU A 265 -8.79 -8.80 14.12
C GLU A 265 -8.51 -8.23 12.71
N LEU A 266 -9.27 -8.70 11.73
CA LEU A 266 -9.07 -8.36 10.33
C LEU A 266 -10.15 -7.39 9.82
N LEU A 267 -9.72 -6.23 9.35
CA LEU A 267 -10.54 -5.27 8.61
C LEU A 267 -10.28 -5.42 7.12
N VAL A 268 -11.34 -5.67 6.36
CA VAL A 268 -11.34 -5.72 4.89
C VAL A 268 -12.33 -4.71 4.33
N SER A 269 -12.09 -4.20 3.13
CA SER A 269 -13.04 -3.31 2.46
C SER A 269 -14.25 -4.08 1.88
N ASN A 270 -15.38 -3.40 1.68
CA ASN A 270 -16.56 -3.97 1.01
C ASN A 270 -16.41 -4.15 -0.52
N TRP A 271 -15.21 -3.91 -1.09
CA TRP A 271 -14.94 -4.00 -2.53
C TRP A 271 -14.57 -5.43 -2.98
N TYR A 272 -15.47 -6.38 -2.76
CA TYR A 272 -15.36 -7.74 -3.30
C TYR A 272 -16.15 -7.86 -4.61
N ARG A 273 -15.64 -8.67 -5.55
CA ARG A 273 -16.26 -8.89 -6.87
C ARG A 273 -17.49 -9.81 -6.84
N GLY A 274 -18.00 -10.11 -5.66
CA GLY A 274 -19.20 -10.91 -5.42
C GLY A 274 -18.97 -12.05 -4.46
N GLU A 275 -20.04 -12.84 -4.29
CA GLU A 275 -20.17 -13.86 -3.25
C GLU A 275 -19.02 -14.89 -3.23
N SER A 276 -18.52 -15.31 -4.40
CA SER A 276 -17.48 -16.35 -4.48
C SER A 276 -16.17 -15.96 -3.78
N GLU A 277 -15.79 -14.68 -3.78
CA GLU A 277 -14.58 -14.22 -3.09
C GLU A 277 -14.82 -14.18 -1.57
N LEU A 278 -16.01 -13.73 -1.15
CA LEU A 278 -16.37 -13.64 0.26
C LEU A 278 -16.55 -14.98 0.95
N GLN A 279 -16.80 -16.07 0.22
CA GLN A 279 -16.82 -17.43 0.81
C GLN A 279 -15.47 -17.79 1.46
N TYR A 280 -14.35 -17.33 0.91
CA TYR A 280 -13.03 -17.56 1.53
C TYR A 280 -12.87 -16.74 2.80
N VAL A 281 -13.34 -15.49 2.82
CA VAL A 281 -13.34 -14.64 4.01
C VAL A 281 -14.22 -15.27 5.10
N LYS A 282 -15.42 -15.74 4.76
CA LYS A 282 -16.31 -16.46 5.68
C LYS A 282 -15.66 -17.71 6.25
N SER A 283 -14.97 -18.49 5.41
CA SER A 283 -14.27 -19.71 5.86
C SER A 283 -13.21 -19.44 6.93
N LEU A 284 -12.59 -18.26 6.89
CA LEU A 284 -11.60 -17.85 7.87
C LEU A 284 -12.27 -17.37 9.16
N ALA A 285 -13.40 -16.65 9.04
CA ALA A 285 -14.19 -16.15 10.17
C ALA A 285 -14.87 -17.22 11.02
N ILE A 286 -14.90 -18.49 10.58
CA ILE A 286 -15.40 -19.61 11.39
C ILE A 286 -14.47 -19.89 12.59
N LEU A 287 -13.19 -19.55 12.50
CA LEU A 287 -12.21 -19.83 13.56
C LEU A 287 -12.43 -18.90 14.75
N SER A 288 -12.54 -19.47 15.96
CA SER A 288 -12.90 -18.74 17.19
C SER A 288 -11.97 -17.59 17.57
N ASN A 289 -10.69 -17.64 17.15
CA ASN A 289 -9.71 -16.58 17.40
C ASN A 289 -9.55 -15.61 16.22
N ILE A 290 -10.40 -15.69 15.20
CA ILE A 290 -10.41 -14.75 14.08
C ILE A 290 -11.74 -14.02 14.05
N THR A 291 -11.69 -12.69 14.15
CA THR A 291 -12.85 -11.83 13.91
C THR A 291 -12.57 -10.97 12.69
N ILE A 292 -13.51 -10.96 11.75
CA ILE A 292 -13.41 -10.18 10.51
C ILE A 292 -14.56 -9.19 10.48
N LYS A 293 -14.25 -7.92 10.19
CA LYS A 293 -15.26 -6.92 9.86
C LYS A 293 -15.05 -6.37 8.45
N ILE A 294 -16.16 -6.16 7.76
CA ILE A 294 -16.22 -5.50 6.46
C ILE A 294 -16.41 -4.01 6.71
N ILE A 295 -15.56 -3.20 6.09
CA ILE A 295 -15.60 -1.74 6.15
C ILE A 295 -16.37 -1.20 4.95
N THR A 296 -17.43 -0.45 5.24
CA THR A 296 -18.22 0.30 4.26
C THR A 296 -18.19 1.77 4.64
N ILE A 297 -17.43 2.57 3.90
CA ILE A 297 -17.37 4.02 4.12
C ILE A 297 -18.48 4.67 3.27
N PRO A 298 -19.40 5.45 3.85
CA PRO A 298 -20.56 5.99 3.12
C PRO A 298 -20.14 7.05 2.10
N GLN A 299 -20.86 7.23 1.00
CA GLN A 299 -20.60 8.33 0.05
C GLN A 299 -20.72 9.71 0.72
N PRO A 300 -19.98 10.74 0.26
CA PRO A 300 -20.13 12.08 0.81
C PRO A 300 -21.49 12.67 0.45
N SER A 301 -21.95 13.61 1.25
CA SER A 301 -23.30 14.18 1.18
C SER A 301 -23.60 14.92 -0.13
N GLN A 302 -22.57 15.49 -0.78
CA GLN A 302 -22.76 16.33 -1.96
C GLN A 302 -22.99 15.52 -3.25
N SER A 303 -22.20 14.48 -3.49
CA SER A 303 -22.29 13.66 -4.69
C SER A 303 -21.55 12.33 -4.56
N PHE A 304 -21.99 11.34 -5.34
CA PHE A 304 -21.27 10.08 -5.51
C PHE A 304 -19.87 10.33 -6.10
N ILE A 305 -18.85 9.68 -5.52
CA ILE A 305 -17.49 9.69 -6.04
C ILE A 305 -17.07 8.27 -6.41
N ALA A 306 -16.90 8.05 -7.71
CA ALA A 306 -16.43 6.79 -8.26
C ALA A 306 -15.03 6.42 -7.74
N TYR A 307 -14.88 5.16 -7.36
CA TYR A 307 -13.65 4.56 -6.83
C TYR A 307 -13.07 5.32 -5.62
N ALA A 308 -13.93 5.84 -4.74
CA ALA A 308 -13.57 6.43 -3.46
C ALA A 308 -14.26 5.69 -2.30
N ARG A 309 -14.07 6.16 -1.06
CA ARG A 309 -14.80 5.65 0.13
C ARG A 309 -14.53 4.16 0.38
N VAL A 310 -13.24 3.85 0.45
CA VAL A 310 -12.73 2.48 0.57
C VAL A 310 -11.67 2.42 1.66
N LEU A 311 -11.61 1.31 2.40
CA LEU A 311 -10.42 0.97 3.18
C LEU A 311 -9.31 0.58 2.22
N HIS A 312 -8.31 1.44 2.02
CA HIS A 312 -7.17 1.15 1.13
C HIS A 312 -5.84 0.96 1.87
N SER A 313 -5.81 1.25 3.17
CA SER A 313 -4.67 1.01 4.04
C SER A 313 -4.23 -0.45 4.02
N LYS A 314 -2.91 -0.67 4.08
CA LYS A 314 -2.27 -1.99 4.14
C LYS A 314 -1.29 -1.95 5.30
N ALA A 315 -1.83 -2.18 6.49
CA ALA A 315 -1.09 -2.03 7.72
C ALA A 315 -1.49 -3.12 8.71
N MET A 316 -0.54 -3.51 9.55
CA MET A 316 -0.76 -4.51 10.57
C MET A 316 0.05 -4.16 11.83
N SER A 317 -0.55 -4.40 13.00
CA SER A 317 0.17 -4.45 14.28
C SER A 317 0.21 -5.88 14.78
N ILE A 318 1.36 -6.28 15.36
CA ILE A 318 1.54 -7.56 16.06
C ILE A 318 1.94 -7.27 17.51
N ASP A 319 1.16 -7.82 18.44
CA ASP A 319 1.37 -7.81 19.88
C ASP A 319 1.61 -6.40 20.47
N ALA A 320 1.09 -5.34 19.83
CA ALA A 320 1.37 -3.93 20.12
C ALA A 320 2.87 -3.56 20.15
N LYS A 321 3.72 -4.35 19.48
CA LYS A 321 5.19 -4.20 19.51
C LYS A 321 5.79 -3.95 18.13
N LEU A 322 5.15 -4.46 17.09
CA LEU A 322 5.67 -4.42 15.73
C LEU A 322 4.61 -3.93 14.76
N ALA A 323 5.01 -2.93 13.97
CA ALA A 323 4.21 -2.34 12.91
C ALA A 323 4.67 -2.87 11.53
N TRP A 324 3.71 -3.14 10.66
CA TRP A 324 3.87 -3.37 9.24
C TRP A 324 3.10 -2.29 8.49
N ILE A 325 3.74 -1.59 7.55
CA ILE A 325 3.08 -0.68 6.59
C ILE A 325 3.52 -1.08 5.19
N GLY A 326 2.57 -1.09 4.26
CA GLY A 326 2.71 -1.79 3.01
C GLY A 326 2.05 -1.16 1.80
N THR A 327 2.34 -1.77 0.64
CA THR A 327 1.69 -1.43 -0.63
C THR A 327 0.85 -2.60 -1.18
N SER A 328 1.04 -3.83 -0.68
CA SER A 328 0.37 -5.02 -1.19
C SER A 328 -1.04 -5.27 -0.61
N ASN A 329 -1.98 -5.67 -1.46
CA ASN A 329 -3.15 -6.43 -0.99
C ASN A 329 -2.75 -7.85 -0.63
N TRP A 330 -3.55 -8.52 0.19
CA TRP A 330 -3.29 -9.90 0.61
C TRP A 330 -4.08 -10.86 -0.27
N GLU A 331 -3.75 -10.82 -1.57
CA GLU A 331 -4.34 -11.65 -2.62
C GLU A 331 -3.26 -12.56 -3.22
N GLY A 332 -3.64 -13.76 -3.65
CA GLY A 332 -2.70 -14.70 -4.26
C GLY A 332 -2.02 -14.11 -5.49
N GLY A 333 -0.68 -14.21 -5.54
CA GLY A 333 0.14 -13.68 -6.63
C GLY A 333 0.66 -12.25 -6.43
N TYR A 334 0.08 -11.43 -5.55
CA TYR A 334 0.56 -10.05 -5.33
C TYR A 334 1.99 -10.02 -4.81
N LEU A 335 2.33 -10.88 -3.83
CA LEU A 335 3.68 -10.95 -3.27
C LEU A 335 4.61 -11.87 -4.09
N ASP A 336 4.08 -12.57 -5.09
CA ASP A 336 4.86 -13.48 -5.95
C ASP A 336 5.33 -12.78 -7.24
N PHE A 337 4.51 -11.89 -7.78
CA PHE A 337 4.67 -11.37 -9.14
C PHE A 337 4.63 -9.85 -9.24
N SER A 338 4.03 -9.14 -8.27
CA SER A 338 3.90 -7.68 -8.35
C SER A 338 5.01 -6.97 -7.58
N ARG A 339 5.47 -5.83 -8.11
CA ARG A 339 6.38 -4.93 -7.39
C ARG A 339 5.64 -4.28 -6.25
N ASN A 340 5.88 -4.76 -5.03
CA ASN A 340 5.42 -4.16 -3.79
C ASN A 340 6.60 -3.85 -2.89
N VAL A 341 6.38 -2.95 -1.94
CA VAL A 341 7.36 -2.60 -0.91
C VAL A 341 6.65 -2.52 0.44
N GLU A 342 7.30 -3.08 1.45
CA GLU A 342 6.76 -3.21 2.79
C GLU A 342 7.82 -2.80 3.80
N LEU A 343 7.41 -2.24 4.93
CA LEU A 343 8.30 -1.86 6.00
C LEU A 343 7.82 -2.41 7.33
N VAL A 344 8.70 -3.17 7.96
CA VAL A 344 8.51 -3.71 9.31
C VAL A 344 9.28 -2.84 10.29
N VAL A 345 8.61 -2.35 11.32
CA VAL A 345 9.17 -1.47 12.34
C VAL A 345 8.87 -2.06 13.72
N PRO A 346 9.86 -2.60 14.45
CA PRO A 346 9.66 -3.20 15.77
C PRO A 346 9.64 -2.15 16.89
N PHE A 347 8.82 -1.10 16.72
CA PHE A 347 8.70 0.01 17.67
C PHE A 347 7.27 0.07 18.24
N PRO A 348 7.10 -0.16 19.56
CA PRO A 348 5.79 -0.18 20.20
C PRO A 348 4.97 1.08 19.94
N SER A 349 5.58 2.27 20.00
CA SER A 349 4.84 3.52 19.77
C SER A 349 4.18 3.61 18.40
N LEU A 350 4.82 3.07 17.36
CA LEU A 350 4.22 3.05 16.01
C LEU A 350 3.15 1.96 15.90
N ALA A 351 3.40 0.79 16.51
CA ALA A 351 2.41 -0.29 16.58
C ALA A 351 1.13 0.17 17.30
N GLU A 352 1.26 0.85 18.43
CA GLU A 352 0.15 1.43 19.21
C GLU A 352 -0.64 2.48 18.39
N GLN A 353 0.03 3.32 17.59
CA GLN A 353 -0.65 4.25 16.70
C GLN A 353 -1.48 3.53 15.62
N ILE A 354 -0.93 2.47 15.01
CA ILE A 354 -1.66 1.64 14.04
C ILE A 354 -2.85 0.95 14.72
N GLU A 355 -2.67 0.43 15.94
CA GLU A 355 -3.77 -0.16 16.70
C GLU A 355 -4.84 0.86 17.05
N THR A 356 -4.47 2.10 17.37
CA THR A 356 -5.43 3.18 17.64
C THR A 356 -6.29 3.46 16.40
N ILE A 357 -5.68 3.58 15.22
CA ILE A 357 -6.40 3.79 13.95
C ILE A 357 -7.28 2.58 13.63
N HIS A 358 -6.74 1.36 13.77
CA HIS A 358 -7.49 0.12 13.55
C HIS A 358 -8.69 0.03 14.49
N GLN A 359 -8.53 0.26 15.79
CA GLN A 359 -9.61 0.15 16.78
C GLN A 359 -10.68 1.22 16.60
N GLN A 360 -10.28 2.45 16.22
CA GLN A 360 -11.25 3.48 15.87
C GLN A 360 -12.14 3.02 14.71
N LEU A 361 -11.55 2.48 13.65
CA LEU A 361 -12.31 1.95 12.52
C LEU A 361 -13.14 0.73 12.94
N TRP A 362 -12.56 -0.17 13.73
CA TRP A 362 -13.20 -1.39 14.27
C TRP A 362 -14.47 -1.12 15.07
N HIS A 363 -14.50 -0.03 15.83
CA HIS A 363 -15.62 0.37 16.67
C HIS A 363 -16.53 1.43 16.01
N SER A 364 -16.23 1.86 14.79
CA SER A 364 -17.06 2.82 14.05
C SER A 364 -18.31 2.16 13.46
N ASP A 365 -19.29 3.00 13.11
CA ASP A 365 -20.49 2.60 12.38
C ASP A 365 -20.19 2.08 10.96
N TYR A 366 -18.95 2.24 10.48
CA TYR A 366 -18.50 1.78 9.17
C TYR A 366 -18.07 0.30 9.17
N ALA A 367 -17.95 -0.34 10.34
CA ALA A 367 -17.41 -1.68 10.49
C ALA A 367 -18.47 -2.70 10.93
N ALA A 368 -18.92 -3.52 9.98
CA ALA A 368 -19.88 -4.59 10.24
C ALA A 368 -19.15 -5.95 10.37
N PRO A 369 -19.42 -6.76 11.42
CA PRO A 369 -18.99 -8.16 11.44
C PRO A 369 -19.44 -8.90 10.18
N ILE A 370 -18.59 -9.78 9.65
CA ILE A 370 -19.01 -10.64 8.54
C ILE A 370 -20.12 -11.59 9.01
N ASP A 371 -21.25 -11.58 8.32
CA ASP A 371 -22.36 -12.50 8.55
C ASP A 371 -22.18 -13.73 7.66
N LEU A 372 -22.01 -14.89 8.30
CA LEU A 372 -21.78 -16.17 7.63
C LEU A 372 -22.99 -16.58 6.76
N ASN A 373 -24.20 -16.18 7.15
CA ASN A 373 -25.45 -16.53 6.48
C ASN A 373 -25.89 -15.48 5.46
N HIS A 374 -25.40 -14.24 5.55
CA HIS A 374 -25.78 -13.17 4.62
C HIS A 374 -25.17 -13.36 3.23
N ARG A 375 -25.97 -13.12 2.19
CA ARG A 375 -25.50 -13.13 0.80
C ARG A 375 -25.08 -11.74 0.36
N TYR A 376 -23.78 -11.52 0.26
CA TYR A 376 -23.21 -10.25 -0.18
C TYR A 376 -23.20 -10.14 -1.71
N LEU A 377 -23.71 -9.02 -2.23
CA LEU A 377 -23.68 -8.69 -3.65
C LEU A 377 -22.34 -8.05 -4.04
N SER A 378 -22.01 -8.12 -5.33
CA SER A 378 -20.84 -7.40 -5.87
C SER A 378 -21.09 -5.90 -5.82
N VAL A 379 -20.13 -5.15 -5.30
CA VAL A 379 -20.12 -3.69 -5.35
C VAL A 379 -19.38 -3.25 -6.60
N ASP A 380 -20.02 -2.43 -7.45
CA ASP A 380 -19.32 -1.72 -8.51
C ASP A 380 -18.84 -0.36 -7.96
N PRO A 381 -17.54 -0.20 -7.66
CA PRO A 381 -17.01 1.05 -7.12
C PRO A 381 -17.11 2.21 -8.12
N GLY A 382 -17.33 1.94 -9.41
CA GLY A 382 -17.48 2.96 -10.46
C GLY A 382 -18.90 3.49 -10.62
N ALA A 383 -19.91 2.81 -10.07
CA ALA A 383 -21.31 3.14 -10.26
C ALA A 383 -22.00 3.56 -8.96
N ASP A 384 -22.91 4.53 -9.07
CA ASP A 384 -23.80 4.94 -7.97
C ASP A 384 -24.84 3.85 -7.72
N SER A 385 -24.39 2.77 -7.09
CA SER A 385 -25.22 1.66 -6.68
C SER A 385 -25.83 2.00 -5.32
N CYS A 386 -26.84 2.87 -5.35
CA CYS A 386 -27.77 3.08 -4.24
C CYS A 386 -28.57 1.78 -3.99
N SER A 387 -28.00 0.78 -3.29
CA SER A 387 -28.71 -0.30 -2.57
C SER A 387 -27.73 -1.36 -2.01
N ILE A 388 -27.61 -1.43 -0.68
CA ILE A 388 -27.28 -2.67 0.06
C ILE A 388 -28.57 -3.09 0.74
#